data_AF-A0A224YS76-F1
#
_entry.id   AF-A0A224YS76-F1
#
_cell.length_a   1.000
_cell.length_b   1.000
_cell.length_c   1.000
_cell.angle_alpha   90.00
_cell.angle_beta   90.00
_cell.angle_gamma   90.00
#
_symmetry.space_group_name_H-M   'P 1'
#
loop_
_entity.id
_entity.type
_entity.pdbx_description
1 polymer ?
#
loop_
_entity_poly.entity_id
_entity_poly.type
_entity_poly.pdbx_seq_one_letter_code
_entity_poly.pdbx_strand_id
1 'polypeptide(L)'
;MSTLPLPKALTQRRTNSLDQEKENFEKSQAVSISKAVNSQECPVKEKHVRSLIIGTFHEKGAHTFWSLVMKLPLQENPIVCWKCCHVVHKLLREGYHRAIPDSLRYRQTFLEYGKLWGLLKEGYGKLIQCYCRLIVAKLNFHYRNPKFPGNLTVTDEALDDIGEGDVNVFFQLTCEMFDYMDEILALQQAVFGSLDMARSNSMTNSGQCRLAPLIPCIQDSSQLYDYTVKVLFKLHAALPGDTLLGHRERFLKQFKLLQQFYLNSVNLQYFKHLIQVPLLPEKPPNFLIASDLSSHVSPVVVLPPQNETPENETVDATLVDTSVPPPPDKLQQMFGAAGDRAELNNSTSDEAEKDRLIARLLRENSELRMELQRVQLEDQRYIDDLKRHVVALEAQVAEHERTIRHLNKETEALQTTASSGCEASRKAEEAEKRAKSNEEKFHKMKEVYNQLREEHIVLLRAKADIEKQLVSAKVAAEGAEKVRQDLGEQLRQAREEKRTAEEQLGGLATRGAEAEALTRDNHTLRENVQNVQK
;
A
#
# COMPACT_ATOMS: atom_id res chain seq x y z
N MET A 1 -59.33 -66.60 -26.81
CA MET A 1 -59.46 -65.33 -26.07
C MET A 1 -58.11 -64.64 -26.11
N SER A 2 -58.04 -63.54 -26.84
CA SER A 2 -56.82 -62.82 -27.20
C SER A 2 -56.24 -62.06 -26.01
N THR A 3 -54.97 -62.27 -25.72
CA THR A 3 -54.19 -61.49 -24.77
C THR A 3 -53.74 -60.18 -25.42
N LEU A 4 -54.34 -59.06 -25.02
CA LEU A 4 -53.91 -57.71 -25.40
C LEU A 4 -52.63 -57.34 -24.63
N PRO A 5 -51.59 -56.79 -25.28
CA PRO A 5 -50.43 -56.25 -24.60
C PRO A 5 -50.73 -54.83 -24.10
N LEU A 6 -50.51 -54.58 -22.80
CA LEU A 6 -50.53 -53.23 -22.23
C LEU A 6 -49.42 -52.37 -22.87
N PRO A 7 -49.71 -51.15 -23.35
CA PRO A 7 -48.68 -50.26 -23.84
C PRO A 7 -47.84 -49.74 -22.67
N LYS A 8 -46.53 -50.00 -22.71
CA LYS A 8 -45.53 -49.27 -21.93
C LYS A 8 -45.49 -47.83 -22.45
N ALA A 9 -46.40 -46.99 -21.99
CA ALA A 9 -46.22 -45.56 -22.07
C ALA A 9 -45.02 -45.21 -21.18
N LEU A 10 -43.86 -44.96 -21.79
CA LEU A 10 -42.82 -44.15 -21.18
C LEU A 10 -43.45 -42.80 -20.85
N THR A 11 -43.91 -42.65 -19.61
CA THR A 11 -44.22 -41.34 -19.04
C THR A 11 -42.92 -40.56 -19.04
N GLN A 12 -42.69 -39.83 -20.13
CA GLN A 12 -41.74 -38.74 -20.19
C GLN A 12 -42.15 -37.82 -19.04
N ARG A 13 -41.38 -37.85 -17.93
CA ARG A 13 -41.54 -36.89 -16.84
C ARG A 13 -41.52 -35.52 -17.52
N ARG A 14 -42.68 -34.85 -17.58
CA ARG A 14 -42.72 -33.43 -17.89
C ARG A 14 -41.81 -32.80 -16.84
N THR A 15 -40.65 -32.31 -17.27
CA THR A 15 -39.81 -31.46 -16.43
C THR A 15 -40.71 -30.33 -15.94
N ASN A 16 -40.75 -30.10 -14.62
CA ASN A 16 -41.59 -29.04 -14.09
C ASN A 16 -41.16 -27.72 -14.76
N SER A 17 -42.11 -26.88 -15.17
CA SER A 17 -41.82 -25.62 -15.86
C SER A 17 -40.78 -24.76 -15.11
N LEU A 18 -40.80 -24.82 -13.77
CA LEU A 18 -39.83 -24.13 -12.90
C LEU A 18 -38.41 -24.73 -12.95
N ASP A 19 -38.28 -26.05 -13.10
CA ASP A 19 -36.97 -26.70 -13.26
C ASP A 19 -36.36 -26.32 -14.61
N GLN A 20 -37.20 -26.21 -15.66
CA GLN A 20 -36.77 -25.77 -16.98
C GLN A 20 -36.32 -24.30 -16.99
N GLU A 21 -37.06 -23.43 -16.30
CA GLU A 21 -36.72 -22.01 -16.14
C GLU A 21 -35.40 -21.83 -15.39
N LYS A 22 -35.20 -22.59 -14.30
CA LYS A 22 -33.94 -22.62 -13.55
C LYS A 22 -32.76 -23.10 -14.41
N GLU A 23 -32.93 -24.17 -15.16
CA GLU A 23 -31.88 -24.70 -16.05
C GLU A 23 -31.54 -23.68 -17.16
N ASN A 24 -32.54 -23.01 -17.73
CA ASN A 24 -32.35 -21.97 -18.74
C ASN A 24 -31.60 -20.76 -18.17
N PHE A 25 -31.93 -20.37 -16.93
CA PHE A 25 -31.21 -19.32 -16.20
C PHE A 25 -29.74 -19.70 -15.98
N GLU A 26 -29.46 -20.90 -15.45
CA GLU A 26 -28.09 -21.38 -15.23
C GLU A 26 -27.28 -21.41 -16.54
N LYS A 27 -27.89 -21.85 -17.65
CA LYS A 27 -27.28 -21.82 -19.00
C LYS A 27 -26.96 -20.39 -19.45
N SER A 28 -27.89 -19.46 -19.27
CA SER A 28 -27.70 -18.05 -19.62
C SER A 28 -26.57 -17.39 -18.81
N GLN A 29 -26.52 -17.67 -17.50
CA GLN A 29 -25.45 -17.22 -16.62
C GLN A 29 -24.10 -17.84 -17.02
N ALA A 30 -24.06 -19.13 -17.37
CA ALA A 30 -22.84 -19.78 -17.84
C ALA A 30 -22.29 -19.16 -19.14
N VAL A 31 -23.16 -18.83 -20.09
CA VAL A 31 -22.77 -18.09 -21.32
C VAL A 31 -22.21 -16.72 -20.96
N SER A 32 -22.87 -16.00 -20.06
CA SER A 32 -22.43 -14.66 -19.62
C SER A 32 -21.05 -14.72 -18.93
N ILE A 33 -20.81 -15.70 -18.05
CA ILE A 33 -19.49 -15.93 -17.43
C ILE A 33 -18.44 -16.28 -18.49
N SER A 34 -18.73 -17.21 -19.40
CA SER A 34 -17.79 -17.62 -20.45
C SER A 34 -17.39 -16.45 -21.36
N LYS A 35 -18.31 -15.54 -21.65
CA LYS A 35 -18.04 -14.35 -22.46
C LYS A 35 -17.32 -13.24 -21.68
N ALA A 36 -17.61 -13.08 -20.39
CA ALA A 36 -16.96 -12.07 -19.55
C ALA A 36 -15.54 -12.49 -19.12
N VAL A 37 -15.38 -13.71 -18.59
CA VAL A 37 -14.15 -14.24 -17.98
C VAL A 37 -13.47 -15.23 -18.94
N ASN A 38 -13.12 -14.75 -20.13
CA ASN A 38 -12.39 -15.52 -21.14
C ASN A 38 -10.86 -15.30 -21.07
N SER A 39 -10.10 -16.11 -21.81
CA SER A 39 -8.63 -16.02 -21.88
C SER A 39 -8.10 -14.92 -22.79
N GLN A 40 -8.95 -14.21 -23.53
CA GLN A 40 -8.51 -13.15 -24.44
C GLN A 40 -8.14 -11.88 -23.65
N GLU A 41 -6.98 -11.30 -23.96
CA GLU A 41 -6.49 -10.09 -23.29
C GLU A 41 -7.18 -8.81 -23.84
N CYS A 42 -8.45 -8.67 -23.48
CA CYS A 42 -9.32 -7.56 -23.84
C CYS A 42 -10.20 -7.15 -22.65
N PRO A 43 -10.72 -5.92 -22.59
CA PRO A 43 -11.61 -5.51 -21.50
C PRO A 43 -12.83 -6.44 -21.39
N VAL A 44 -13.33 -6.61 -20.16
CA VAL A 44 -14.56 -7.37 -19.91
C VAL A 44 -15.73 -6.72 -20.63
N LYS A 45 -16.58 -7.54 -21.23
CA LYS A 45 -17.76 -7.07 -21.96
C LYS A 45 -18.87 -6.69 -20.99
N GLU A 46 -19.17 -5.40 -20.90
CA GLU A 46 -20.13 -4.83 -19.94
C GLU A 46 -21.51 -5.50 -19.98
N LYS A 47 -22.05 -5.81 -21.16
CA LYS A 47 -23.36 -6.49 -21.28
C LYS A 47 -23.41 -7.83 -20.54
N HIS A 48 -22.32 -8.58 -20.55
CA HIS A 48 -22.26 -9.87 -19.87
C HIS A 48 -22.07 -9.69 -18.36
N VAL A 49 -21.28 -8.70 -17.93
CA VAL A 49 -21.17 -8.37 -16.50
C VAL A 49 -22.50 -7.90 -15.94
N ARG A 50 -23.24 -7.05 -16.66
CA ARG A 50 -24.59 -6.60 -16.30
C ARG A 50 -25.56 -7.78 -16.17
N SER A 51 -25.53 -8.73 -17.10
CA SER A 51 -26.34 -9.96 -17.03
C SER A 51 -26.05 -10.78 -15.76
N LEU A 52 -24.78 -10.86 -15.33
CA LEU A 52 -24.39 -11.55 -14.09
C LEU A 52 -24.89 -10.81 -12.85
N ILE A 53 -24.76 -9.48 -12.83
CA ILE A 53 -25.27 -8.62 -11.76
C ILE A 53 -26.79 -8.78 -11.63
N ILE A 54 -27.54 -8.62 -12.73
CA ILE A 54 -29.01 -8.83 -12.76
C ILE A 54 -29.36 -10.25 -12.31
N GLY A 55 -28.56 -11.25 -12.69
CA GLY A 55 -28.71 -12.63 -12.24
C GLY A 55 -28.76 -12.75 -10.71
N THR A 56 -27.96 -11.97 -9.99
CA THR A 56 -27.99 -11.98 -8.52
C THR A 56 -29.29 -11.46 -7.92
N PHE A 57 -29.94 -10.51 -8.57
CA PHE A 57 -31.26 -10.00 -8.16
C PHE A 57 -32.35 -11.01 -8.44
N HIS A 58 -32.26 -11.72 -9.57
CA HIS A 58 -33.20 -12.78 -9.93
C HIS A 58 -33.19 -13.93 -8.91
N GLU A 59 -32.01 -14.39 -8.49
CA GLU A 59 -31.88 -15.48 -7.51
C GLU A 59 -31.85 -15.02 -6.04
N LYS A 60 -31.86 -13.71 -5.78
CA LYS A 60 -31.71 -13.09 -4.44
C LYS A 60 -30.45 -13.55 -3.70
N GLY A 61 -29.34 -13.68 -4.42
CA GLY A 61 -28.05 -14.17 -3.90
C GLY A 61 -27.00 -14.25 -5.01
N ALA A 62 -25.83 -14.80 -4.72
CA ALA A 62 -24.76 -15.01 -5.72
C ALA A 62 -24.40 -16.49 -5.92
N HIS A 63 -25.30 -17.40 -5.55
CA HIS A 63 -25.02 -18.84 -5.54
C HIS A 63 -24.72 -19.40 -6.93
N THR A 64 -25.51 -19.04 -7.95
CA THR A 64 -25.30 -19.53 -9.32
C THR A 64 -24.02 -18.96 -9.91
N PHE A 65 -23.76 -17.67 -9.66
CA PHE A 65 -22.51 -17.04 -10.07
C PHE A 65 -21.29 -17.81 -9.55
N TRP A 66 -21.25 -18.07 -8.24
CA TRP A 66 -20.11 -18.74 -7.62
C TRP A 66 -19.97 -20.21 -8.05
N SER A 67 -21.08 -20.93 -8.24
CA SER A 67 -21.04 -22.33 -8.70
C SER A 67 -20.44 -22.49 -10.09
N LEU A 68 -20.55 -21.46 -10.93
CA LEU A 68 -20.04 -21.43 -12.29
C LEU A 68 -18.61 -20.84 -12.36
N VAL A 69 -18.34 -19.72 -11.69
CA VAL A 69 -17.03 -19.04 -11.76
C VAL A 69 -15.91 -19.90 -11.18
N MET A 70 -16.21 -20.71 -10.16
CA MET A 70 -15.23 -21.61 -9.53
C MET A 70 -14.85 -22.81 -10.40
N LYS A 71 -15.55 -23.06 -11.51
CA LYS A 71 -15.20 -24.09 -12.50
C LYS A 71 -14.20 -23.59 -13.55
N LEU A 72 -13.88 -22.30 -13.56
CA LEU A 72 -12.92 -21.71 -14.49
C LEU A 72 -11.48 -22.03 -14.08
N PRO A 73 -10.52 -22.07 -15.04
CA PRO A 73 -9.10 -22.33 -14.77
C PRO A 73 -8.40 -21.09 -14.17
N LEU A 74 -8.85 -20.64 -12.99
CA LEU A 74 -8.38 -19.42 -12.31
C LEU A 74 -6.92 -19.49 -11.84
N GLN A 75 -6.37 -20.70 -11.69
CA GLN A 75 -4.98 -20.94 -11.28
C GLN A 75 -4.03 -21.09 -12.47
N GLU A 76 -4.56 -21.42 -13.66
CA GLU A 76 -3.75 -21.74 -14.85
C GLU A 76 -3.61 -20.54 -15.79
N ASN A 77 -4.64 -19.68 -15.87
CA ASN A 77 -4.65 -18.56 -16.78
C ASN A 77 -4.74 -17.20 -16.04
N PRO A 78 -3.71 -16.35 -16.14
CA PRO A 78 -3.68 -15.08 -15.44
C PRO A 78 -4.74 -14.10 -15.93
N ILE A 79 -5.08 -14.10 -17.22
CA ILE A 79 -6.10 -13.21 -17.79
C ILE A 79 -7.49 -13.59 -17.26
N VAL A 80 -7.78 -14.89 -17.19
CA VAL A 80 -9.03 -15.41 -16.62
C VAL A 80 -9.11 -15.02 -15.13
N CYS A 81 -8.04 -15.19 -14.35
CA CYS A 81 -8.01 -14.80 -12.94
C CYS A 81 -8.19 -13.29 -12.74
N TRP A 82 -7.50 -12.47 -13.55
CA TRP A 82 -7.61 -11.00 -13.54
C TRP A 82 -9.04 -10.52 -13.83
N LYS A 83 -9.65 -11.07 -14.89
CA LYS A 83 -11.04 -10.78 -15.25
C LYS A 83 -12.02 -11.27 -14.20
N CYS A 84 -11.77 -12.42 -13.58
CA CYS A 84 -12.57 -12.93 -12.47
C CYS A 84 -12.57 -11.94 -11.30
N CYS A 85 -11.38 -11.45 -10.89
CA CYS A 85 -11.28 -10.43 -9.84
C CYS A 85 -12.08 -9.17 -10.20
N HIS A 86 -12.01 -8.72 -11.46
CA HIS A 86 -12.80 -7.59 -11.93
C HIS A 86 -14.31 -7.84 -11.86
N VAL A 87 -14.80 -8.95 -12.41
CA VAL A 87 -16.23 -9.28 -12.37
C VAL A 87 -16.72 -9.42 -10.94
N VAL A 88 -15.94 -10.06 -10.05
CA VAL A 88 -16.27 -10.17 -8.63
C VAL A 88 -16.31 -8.79 -7.96
N HIS A 89 -15.37 -7.89 -8.24
CA HIS A 89 -15.41 -6.53 -7.70
C HIS A 89 -16.71 -5.81 -8.07
N LYS A 90 -17.11 -5.88 -9.35
CA LYS A 90 -18.37 -5.30 -9.82
C LYS A 90 -19.59 -5.97 -9.20
N LEU A 91 -19.59 -7.30 -9.10
CA LEU A 91 -20.66 -8.07 -8.44
C LEU A 91 -20.84 -7.67 -6.97
N LEU A 92 -19.74 -7.50 -6.22
CA LEU A 92 -19.79 -7.06 -4.83
C LEU A 92 -20.25 -5.62 -4.69
N ARG A 93 -20.04 -4.79 -5.72
CA ARG A 93 -20.42 -3.38 -5.73
C ARG A 93 -21.89 -3.16 -6.10
N GLU A 94 -22.37 -3.88 -7.12
CA GLU A 94 -23.64 -3.60 -7.80
C GLU A 94 -24.65 -4.76 -7.72
N GLY A 95 -24.25 -5.93 -7.24
CA GLY A 95 -25.12 -7.09 -7.07
C GLY A 95 -26.11 -6.94 -5.93
N TYR A 96 -27.02 -7.93 -5.84
CA TYR A 96 -27.98 -8.03 -4.75
C TYR A 96 -27.27 -8.02 -3.39
N HIS A 97 -27.85 -7.40 -2.35
CA HIS A 97 -27.17 -7.18 -1.06
C HIS A 97 -26.62 -8.45 -0.39
N ARG A 98 -27.23 -9.63 -0.64
CA ARG A 98 -26.70 -10.92 -0.14
C ARG A 98 -25.46 -11.43 -0.87
N ALA A 99 -25.11 -10.86 -2.03
CA ALA A 99 -23.93 -11.24 -2.78
C ALA A 99 -22.64 -11.08 -1.96
N ILE A 100 -22.53 -10.06 -1.11
CA ILE A 100 -21.35 -9.86 -0.25
C ILE A 100 -21.25 -10.96 0.83
N PRO A 101 -22.27 -11.20 1.68
CA PRO A 101 -22.28 -12.33 2.61
C PRO A 101 -22.02 -13.68 1.93
N ASP A 102 -22.66 -13.95 0.79
CA ASP A 102 -22.49 -15.19 0.03
C ASP A 102 -21.06 -15.38 -0.49
N SER A 103 -20.35 -14.27 -0.71
CA SER A 103 -18.98 -14.26 -1.22
C SER A 103 -17.93 -14.44 -0.12
N LEU A 104 -18.28 -14.20 1.14
CA LEU A 104 -17.33 -14.24 2.26
C LEU A 104 -16.66 -15.61 2.42
N ARG A 105 -17.36 -16.70 2.09
CA ARG A 105 -16.83 -18.07 2.09
C ARG A 105 -15.65 -18.28 1.12
N TYR A 106 -15.52 -17.44 0.08
CA TYR A 106 -14.41 -17.50 -0.89
C TYR A 106 -13.23 -16.61 -0.52
N ARG A 107 -13.29 -15.89 0.61
CA ARG A 107 -12.20 -15.02 1.10
C ARG A 107 -10.85 -15.75 1.17
N GLN A 108 -10.85 -16.97 1.70
CA GLN A 108 -9.64 -17.77 1.82
C GLN A 108 -9.07 -18.16 0.45
N THR A 109 -9.93 -18.47 -0.51
CA THR A 109 -9.55 -18.77 -1.89
C THR A 109 -8.84 -17.59 -2.56
N PHE A 110 -9.31 -16.36 -2.38
CA PHE A 110 -8.61 -15.17 -2.91
C PHE A 110 -7.25 -14.95 -2.26
N LEU A 111 -7.11 -15.22 -0.95
CA LEU A 111 -5.80 -15.17 -0.29
C LEU A 111 -4.82 -16.18 -0.91
N GLU A 112 -5.30 -17.38 -1.23
CA GLU A 112 -4.48 -18.42 -1.88
C GLU A 112 -4.12 -18.06 -3.33
N TYR A 113 -5.06 -17.55 -4.12
CA TYR A 113 -4.78 -17.04 -5.46
C TYR A 113 -3.79 -15.89 -5.43
N GLY A 114 -3.93 -14.95 -4.50
CA GLY A 114 -2.99 -13.85 -4.33
C GLY A 114 -1.57 -14.32 -3.98
N LYS A 115 -1.44 -15.36 -3.14
CA LYS A 115 -0.15 -16.00 -2.83
C LYS A 115 0.45 -16.69 -4.06
N LEU A 116 -0.35 -17.48 -4.78
CA LEU A 116 0.07 -18.22 -5.97
C LEU A 116 0.58 -17.27 -7.06
N TRP A 117 -0.25 -16.31 -7.47
CA TRP A 117 0.10 -15.37 -8.54
C TRP A 117 1.19 -14.38 -8.11
N GLY A 118 1.32 -14.10 -6.81
CA GLY A 118 2.39 -13.27 -6.25
C GLY A 118 3.80 -13.85 -6.41
N LEU A 119 3.93 -15.16 -6.69
CA LEU A 119 5.21 -15.77 -7.04
C LEU A 119 5.70 -15.29 -8.42
N LEU A 120 4.78 -14.90 -9.30
CA LEU A 120 5.07 -14.36 -10.62
C LEU A 120 5.13 -12.84 -10.58
N LYS A 121 6.33 -12.29 -10.47
CA LYS A 121 6.54 -10.83 -10.35
C LYS A 121 6.29 -10.08 -11.66
N GLU A 122 6.29 -10.77 -12.80
CA GLU A 122 6.09 -10.20 -14.13
C GLU A 122 4.66 -10.40 -14.65
N GLY A 123 4.29 -9.63 -15.67
CA GLY A 123 2.98 -9.73 -16.32
C GLY A 123 1.82 -9.34 -15.41
N TYR A 124 0.84 -10.23 -15.27
CA TYR A 124 -0.36 -10.02 -14.44
C TYR A 124 -0.19 -10.55 -13.01
N GLY A 125 0.87 -11.29 -12.67
CA GLY A 125 0.97 -11.95 -11.36
C GLY A 125 0.92 -10.96 -10.18
N LYS A 126 1.75 -9.90 -10.24
CA LYS A 126 1.69 -8.79 -9.27
C LYS A 126 0.33 -8.08 -9.26
N LEU A 127 -0.30 -7.90 -10.42
CA LEU A 127 -1.62 -7.26 -10.54
C LEU A 127 -2.69 -8.09 -9.82
N ILE A 128 -2.74 -9.39 -10.11
CA ILE A 128 -3.67 -10.33 -9.49
C ILE A 128 -3.44 -10.40 -7.98
N GLN A 129 -2.18 -10.44 -7.53
CA GLN A 129 -1.87 -10.42 -6.10
C GLN A 129 -2.44 -9.19 -5.40
N CYS A 130 -2.26 -7.99 -5.95
CA CYS A 130 -2.87 -6.77 -5.39
C CYS A 130 -4.39 -6.83 -5.45
N TYR A 131 -4.97 -7.32 -6.55
CA TYR A 131 -6.42 -7.35 -6.70
C TYR A 131 -7.10 -8.34 -5.75
N CYS A 132 -6.52 -9.53 -5.57
CA CYS A 132 -7.02 -10.49 -4.57
C CYS A 132 -7.00 -9.89 -3.16
N ARG A 133 -5.96 -9.13 -2.80
CA ARG A 133 -5.92 -8.42 -1.51
C ARG A 133 -7.01 -7.36 -1.41
N LEU A 134 -7.26 -6.59 -2.46
CA LEU A 134 -8.36 -5.63 -2.53
C LEU A 134 -9.74 -6.29 -2.34
N ILE A 135 -10.02 -7.41 -3.02
CA ILE A 135 -11.27 -8.16 -2.84
C ILE A 135 -11.42 -8.61 -1.40
N VAL A 136 -10.36 -9.13 -0.78
CA VAL A 136 -10.37 -9.55 0.64
C VAL A 136 -10.60 -8.36 1.57
N ALA A 137 -9.97 -7.20 1.30
CA ALA A 137 -10.18 -5.98 2.06
C ALA A 137 -11.65 -5.52 1.98
N LYS A 138 -12.24 -5.49 0.78
CA LYS A 138 -13.67 -5.20 0.58
C LYS A 138 -14.56 -6.16 1.38
N LEU A 139 -14.35 -7.47 1.28
CA LEU A 139 -15.13 -8.47 2.02
C LEU A 139 -15.00 -8.30 3.53
N ASN A 140 -13.79 -8.06 4.05
CA ASN A 140 -13.57 -7.84 5.48
C ASN A 140 -14.24 -6.54 5.96
N PHE A 141 -14.15 -5.45 5.18
CA PHE A 141 -14.79 -4.18 5.50
C PHE A 141 -16.31 -4.35 5.66
N HIS A 142 -16.98 -4.98 4.69
CA HIS A 142 -18.43 -5.19 4.77
C HIS A 142 -18.85 -6.24 5.80
N TYR A 143 -18.00 -7.22 6.11
CA TYR A 143 -18.27 -8.16 7.19
C TYR A 143 -18.30 -7.46 8.56
N ARG A 144 -17.40 -6.52 8.78
CA ARG A 144 -17.35 -5.73 10.02
C ARG A 144 -18.39 -4.60 10.04
N ASN A 145 -18.70 -4.04 8.87
CA ASN A 145 -19.62 -2.92 8.71
C ASN A 145 -20.81 -3.28 7.78
N PRO A 146 -21.73 -4.16 8.22
CA PRO A 146 -22.82 -4.68 7.37
C PRO A 146 -23.85 -3.61 6.98
N LYS A 147 -23.87 -2.45 7.66
CA LYS A 147 -24.72 -1.31 7.34
C LYS A 147 -24.27 -0.59 6.04
N PHE A 148 -23.02 -0.74 5.59
CA PHE A 148 -22.58 -0.18 4.30
C PHE A 148 -23.01 -1.06 3.12
N PRO A 149 -23.71 -0.50 2.11
CA PRO A 149 -24.00 -1.21 0.87
C PRO A 149 -22.73 -1.41 0.03
N GLY A 150 -22.76 -2.33 -0.93
CA GLY A 150 -21.61 -2.69 -1.75
C GLY A 150 -20.99 -1.55 -2.55
N ASN A 151 -21.79 -0.57 -2.95
CA ASN A 151 -21.37 0.66 -3.65
C ASN A 151 -20.88 1.76 -2.70
N LEU A 152 -20.87 1.49 -1.39
CA LEU A 152 -20.49 2.37 -0.28
C LEU A 152 -21.36 3.62 -0.08
N THR A 153 -22.36 3.87 -0.92
CA THR A 153 -23.19 5.07 -0.83
C THR A 153 -24.14 5.01 0.35
N VAL A 154 -23.88 5.82 1.37
CA VAL A 154 -24.74 6.09 2.53
C VAL A 154 -24.98 7.59 2.69
N THR A 155 -26.11 7.99 3.27
CA THR A 155 -26.37 9.39 3.63
C THR A 155 -25.54 9.79 4.84
N ASP A 156 -25.45 11.09 5.11
CA ASP A 156 -24.73 11.58 6.29
C ASP A 156 -25.40 11.09 7.58
N GLU A 157 -26.73 11.06 7.64
CA GLU A 157 -27.45 10.51 8.80
C GLU A 157 -27.16 9.01 8.99
N ALA A 158 -27.11 8.24 7.91
CA ALA A 158 -26.78 6.83 7.99
C ALA A 158 -25.32 6.60 8.43
N LEU A 159 -24.39 7.48 8.04
CA LEU A 159 -23.00 7.42 8.51
C LEU A 159 -22.91 7.68 10.03
N ASP A 160 -23.73 8.59 10.54
CA ASP A 160 -23.83 8.89 11.97
C ASP A 160 -24.42 7.70 12.74
N ASP A 161 -25.48 7.08 12.21
CA ASP A 161 -26.11 5.88 12.75
C ASP A 161 -25.19 4.65 12.73
N ILE A 162 -24.25 4.60 11.78
CA ILE A 162 -23.22 3.55 11.72
C ILE A 162 -22.22 3.74 12.86
N GLY A 163 -21.83 4.98 13.15
CA GLY A 163 -20.91 5.30 14.23
C GLY A 163 -21.52 5.21 15.63
N GLU A 164 -22.85 5.10 15.74
CA GLU A 164 -23.59 4.94 17.00
C GLU A 164 -23.29 6.04 18.04
N GLY A 165 -22.81 7.20 17.57
CA GLY A 165 -22.30 8.28 18.42
C GLY A 165 -21.07 7.90 19.26
N ASP A 166 -20.47 6.73 19.05
CA ASP A 166 -19.30 6.25 19.78
C ASP A 166 -18.01 6.57 19.02
N VAL A 167 -17.16 7.35 19.67
CA VAL A 167 -15.84 7.73 19.18
C VAL A 167 -14.96 6.52 18.86
N ASN A 168 -15.07 5.44 19.63
CA ASN A 168 -14.29 4.22 19.38
C ASN A 168 -14.72 3.52 18.09
N VAL A 169 -16.02 3.54 17.78
CA VAL A 169 -16.55 2.98 16.53
C VAL A 169 -16.07 3.81 15.35
N PHE A 170 -16.14 5.14 15.43
CA PHE A 170 -15.58 6.03 14.40
C PHE A 170 -14.07 5.86 14.22
N PHE A 171 -13.32 5.66 15.30
CA PHE A 171 -11.88 5.42 15.27
C PHE A 171 -11.56 4.13 14.53
N GLN A 172 -12.24 3.03 14.88
CA GLN A 172 -12.06 1.74 14.22
C GLN A 172 -12.51 1.79 12.75
N LEU A 173 -13.66 2.42 12.47
CA LEU A 173 -14.17 2.58 11.11
C LEU A 173 -13.16 3.32 10.22
N THR A 174 -12.51 4.36 10.75
CA THR A 174 -11.48 5.12 10.02
C THR A 174 -10.27 4.25 9.71
N CYS A 175 -9.80 3.43 10.65
CA CYS A 175 -8.72 2.46 10.40
C CYS A 175 -9.09 1.49 9.25
N GLU A 176 -10.33 1.02 9.22
CA GLU A 176 -10.81 0.07 8.22
C GLU A 176 -10.99 0.72 6.84
N MET A 177 -11.46 1.97 6.79
CA MET A 177 -11.49 2.77 5.57
C MET A 177 -10.08 2.99 5.01
N PHE A 178 -9.10 3.27 5.89
CA PHE A 178 -7.71 3.40 5.48
C PHE A 178 -7.12 2.09 4.94
N ASP A 179 -7.39 0.95 5.58
CA ASP A 179 -6.91 -0.36 5.10
C ASP A 179 -7.47 -0.69 3.72
N TYR A 180 -8.75 -0.37 3.48
CA TYR A 180 -9.38 -0.54 2.18
C TYR A 180 -8.77 0.41 1.13
N MET A 181 -8.60 1.69 1.47
CA MET A 181 -7.95 2.67 0.59
C MET A 181 -6.52 2.26 0.22
N ASP A 182 -5.73 1.72 1.15
CA ASP A 182 -4.36 1.29 0.89
C ASP A 182 -4.30 0.16 -0.16
N GLU A 183 -5.23 -0.81 -0.10
CA GLU A 183 -5.27 -1.87 -1.12
C GLU A 183 -5.75 -1.37 -2.48
N ILE A 184 -6.64 -0.36 -2.53
CA ILE A 184 -7.00 0.35 -3.78
C ILE A 184 -5.76 1.04 -4.37
N LEU A 185 -5.02 1.80 -3.56
CA LEU A 185 -3.84 2.52 -3.98
C LEU A 185 -2.69 1.57 -4.38
N ALA A 186 -2.56 0.42 -3.72
CA ALA A 186 -1.60 -0.60 -4.09
C ALA A 186 -1.93 -1.25 -5.45
N LEU A 187 -3.22 -1.48 -5.74
CA LEU A 187 -3.66 -2.00 -7.02
C LEU A 187 -3.42 -0.98 -8.14
N GLN A 188 -3.82 0.28 -7.98
CA GLN A 188 -3.61 1.30 -9.02
C GLN A 188 -2.12 1.44 -9.34
N GLN A 189 -1.26 1.48 -8.31
CA GLN A 189 0.18 1.66 -8.51
C GLN A 189 0.77 0.48 -9.30
N ALA A 190 0.30 -0.74 -9.02
CA ALA A 190 0.71 -1.93 -9.77
C ALA A 190 0.23 -1.87 -11.22
N VAL A 191 -1.02 -1.45 -11.47
CA VAL A 191 -1.59 -1.34 -12.82
C VAL A 191 -0.84 -0.29 -13.64
N PHE A 192 -0.68 0.94 -13.14
CA PHE A 192 0.02 2.00 -13.85
C PHE A 192 1.50 1.66 -14.09
N GLY A 193 2.20 1.12 -13.09
CA GLY A 193 3.58 0.66 -13.26
C GLY A 193 3.72 -0.46 -14.30
N SER A 194 2.66 -1.21 -14.59
CA SER A 194 2.67 -2.26 -15.62
C SER A 194 2.47 -1.72 -17.05
N LEU A 195 1.93 -0.50 -17.20
CA LEU A 195 1.72 0.11 -18.52
C LEU A 195 3.04 0.60 -19.13
N ASP A 196 3.92 1.18 -18.31
CA ASP A 196 5.25 1.63 -18.72
C ASP A 196 6.16 0.47 -19.17
N MET A 197 6.09 -0.67 -18.47
CA MET A 197 6.97 -1.82 -18.75
C MET A 197 6.49 -2.67 -19.94
N ALA A 198 5.19 -2.70 -20.23
CA ALA A 198 4.59 -3.62 -21.19
C ALA A 198 4.32 -3.03 -22.58
N ARG A 199 4.83 -1.82 -22.90
CA ARG A 199 4.44 -1.03 -24.10
C ARG A 199 2.91 -0.94 -24.27
N SER A 200 2.18 -1.05 -23.17
CA SER A 200 0.73 -1.16 -23.20
C SER A 200 0.13 0.24 -23.22
N ASN A 201 -0.19 0.72 -24.41
CA ASN A 201 -0.94 1.96 -24.58
C ASN A 201 -2.38 1.76 -24.07
N SER A 202 -2.89 2.76 -23.35
CA SER A 202 -4.28 2.88 -22.86
C SER A 202 -5.37 2.65 -23.93
N MET A 203 -5.02 2.79 -25.21
CA MET A 203 -5.93 2.58 -26.34
C MET A 203 -5.89 1.15 -26.93
N THR A 204 -5.03 0.26 -26.44
CA THR A 204 -4.97 -1.14 -26.90
C THR A 204 -5.87 -2.03 -26.06
N ASN A 205 -6.37 -3.14 -26.62
CA ASN A 205 -7.18 -4.12 -25.88
C ASN A 205 -6.48 -4.64 -24.60
N SER A 206 -5.16 -4.85 -24.66
CA SER A 206 -4.36 -5.26 -23.49
C SER A 206 -4.27 -4.15 -22.44
N GLY A 207 -4.00 -2.91 -22.85
CA GLY A 207 -4.00 -1.76 -21.94
C GLY A 207 -5.36 -1.55 -21.27
N GLN A 208 -6.44 -1.64 -22.03
CA GLN A 208 -7.81 -1.52 -21.51
C GLN A 208 -8.18 -2.69 -20.59
N CYS A 209 -7.72 -3.91 -20.87
CA CYS A 209 -7.88 -5.06 -19.99
C CYS A 209 -7.26 -4.80 -18.60
N ARG A 210 -6.09 -4.16 -18.55
CA ARG A 210 -5.42 -3.75 -17.31
C ARG A 210 -6.08 -2.55 -16.63
N LEU A 211 -6.57 -1.58 -17.40
CA LEU A 211 -7.13 -0.32 -16.88
C LEU A 211 -8.57 -0.46 -16.38
N ALA A 212 -9.41 -1.30 -16.99
CA ALA A 212 -10.83 -1.40 -16.67
C ALA A 212 -11.12 -1.64 -15.17
N PRO A 213 -10.35 -2.48 -14.45
CA PRO A 213 -10.49 -2.65 -13.00
C PRO A 213 -10.30 -1.40 -12.15
N LEU A 214 -9.67 -0.34 -12.66
CA LEU A 214 -9.52 0.91 -11.93
C LEU A 214 -10.81 1.73 -11.88
N ILE A 215 -11.79 1.45 -12.75
CA ILE A 215 -13.11 2.11 -12.70
C ILE A 215 -13.80 1.91 -11.34
N PRO A 216 -14.05 0.67 -10.87
CA PRO A 216 -14.63 0.46 -9.55
C PRO A 216 -13.70 0.92 -8.42
N CYS A 217 -12.38 0.92 -8.63
CA CYS A 217 -11.44 1.49 -7.65
C CYS A 217 -11.60 3.01 -7.47
N ILE A 218 -11.84 3.76 -8.56
CA ILE A 218 -12.11 5.21 -8.52
C ILE A 218 -13.44 5.45 -7.81
N GLN A 219 -14.46 4.66 -8.13
CA GLN A 219 -15.77 4.76 -7.48
C GLN A 219 -15.67 4.51 -5.97
N ASP A 220 -15.02 3.44 -5.53
CA ASP A 220 -14.93 3.08 -4.11
C ASP A 220 -14.02 4.06 -3.35
N SER A 221 -12.87 4.45 -3.92
CA SER A 221 -11.97 5.42 -3.29
C SER A 221 -12.58 6.81 -3.12
N SER A 222 -13.47 7.25 -4.02
CA SER A 222 -14.16 8.54 -3.89
C SER A 222 -15.03 8.57 -2.63
N GLN A 223 -15.79 7.49 -2.40
CA GLN A 223 -16.64 7.36 -1.21
C GLN A 223 -15.80 7.21 0.06
N LEU A 224 -14.77 6.37 0.03
CA LEU A 224 -13.87 6.17 1.18
C LEU A 224 -13.18 7.49 1.58
N TYR A 225 -12.72 8.29 0.62
CA TYR A 225 -12.13 9.60 0.90
C TYR A 225 -13.13 10.54 1.56
N ASP A 226 -14.35 10.65 1.01
CA ASP A 226 -15.40 11.52 1.57
C ASP A 226 -15.70 11.17 3.03
N TYR A 227 -15.96 9.89 3.31
CA TYR A 227 -16.25 9.43 4.66
C TYR A 227 -15.06 9.56 5.60
N THR A 228 -13.84 9.29 5.12
CA THR A 228 -12.63 9.47 5.95
C THR A 228 -12.48 10.94 6.37
N VAL A 229 -12.72 11.89 5.47
CA VAL A 229 -12.68 13.32 5.82
C VAL A 229 -13.74 13.64 6.88
N LYS A 230 -15.01 13.26 6.66
CA LYS A 230 -16.12 13.50 7.59
C LYS A 230 -15.86 12.90 8.97
N VAL A 231 -15.44 11.63 9.03
CA VAL A 231 -15.18 10.93 10.29
C VAL A 231 -13.96 11.49 11.02
N LEU A 232 -12.88 11.87 10.30
CA LEU A 232 -11.71 12.49 10.93
C LEU A 232 -12.04 13.83 11.59
N PHE A 233 -12.89 14.66 11.00
CA PHE A 233 -13.37 15.87 11.67
C PHE A 233 -14.14 15.57 12.96
N LYS A 234 -14.99 14.54 12.97
CA LYS A 234 -15.69 14.09 14.19
C LYS A 234 -14.74 13.59 15.27
N LEU A 235 -13.73 12.81 14.87
CA LEU A 235 -12.71 12.34 15.79
C LEU A 235 -11.93 13.51 16.39
N HIS A 236 -11.55 14.51 15.59
CA HIS A 236 -10.88 15.71 16.08
C HIS A 236 -11.75 16.60 16.98
N ALA A 237 -13.08 16.52 16.85
CA ALA A 237 -14.00 17.18 17.78
C ALA A 237 -14.08 16.48 19.14
N ALA A 238 -13.79 15.17 19.20
CA ALA A 238 -13.95 14.35 20.40
C ALA A 238 -12.65 13.93 21.09
N LEU A 239 -11.52 13.92 20.38
CA LEU A 239 -10.22 13.43 20.87
C LEU A 239 -9.12 14.49 20.74
N PRO A 240 -8.11 14.45 21.64
CA PRO A 240 -6.92 15.29 21.50
C PRO A 240 -6.18 15.05 20.19
N GLY A 241 -5.62 16.12 19.61
CA GLY A 241 -4.90 16.05 18.34
C GLY A 241 -3.71 15.08 18.34
N ASP A 242 -3.07 14.88 19.50
CA ASP A 242 -1.94 13.95 19.66
C ASP A 242 -2.36 12.49 19.47
N THR A 243 -3.56 12.11 19.91
CA THR A 243 -4.12 10.76 19.71
C THR A 243 -4.36 10.46 18.23
N LEU A 244 -4.65 11.49 17.43
CA LEU A 244 -4.96 11.38 16.00
C LEU A 244 -3.77 11.70 15.09
N LEU A 245 -2.55 11.84 15.63
CA LEU A 245 -1.36 12.13 14.83
C LEU A 245 -1.15 11.07 13.73
N GLY A 246 -1.20 9.79 14.09
CA GLY A 246 -1.05 8.69 13.12
C GLY A 246 -2.15 8.64 12.06
N HIS A 247 -3.37 9.06 12.41
CA HIS A 247 -4.48 9.17 11.46
C HIS A 247 -4.25 10.27 10.44
N ARG A 248 -3.81 11.45 10.91
CA ARG A 248 -3.45 12.57 10.03
C ARG A 248 -2.30 12.22 9.10
N GLU A 249 -1.25 11.59 9.60
CA GLU A 249 -0.11 11.16 8.77
C GLU A 249 -0.52 10.14 7.69
N ARG A 250 -1.31 9.13 8.07
CA ARG A 250 -1.81 8.12 7.12
C ARG A 250 -2.74 8.74 6.09
N PHE A 251 -3.67 9.59 6.50
CA PHE A 251 -4.53 10.35 5.59
C PHE A 251 -3.72 11.20 4.62
N LEU A 252 -2.75 11.98 5.08
CA LEU A 252 -1.94 12.85 4.21
C LEU A 252 -1.16 12.05 3.18
N LYS A 253 -0.64 10.87 3.55
CA LYS A 253 0.02 9.96 2.62
C LYS A 253 -0.95 9.44 1.57
N GLN A 254 -2.11 8.94 1.98
CA GLN A 254 -3.14 8.42 1.07
C GLN A 254 -3.71 9.52 0.16
N PHE A 255 -3.94 10.71 0.68
CA PHE A 255 -4.42 11.87 -0.07
C PHE A 255 -3.51 12.19 -1.25
N LYS A 256 -2.19 12.28 -1.02
CA LYS A 256 -1.22 12.54 -2.10
C LYS A 256 -1.24 11.46 -3.18
N LEU A 257 -1.31 10.19 -2.77
CA LEU A 257 -1.38 9.06 -3.69
C LEU A 257 -2.70 9.03 -4.47
N LEU A 258 -3.81 9.35 -3.82
CA LEU A 258 -5.15 9.40 -4.43
C LEU A 258 -5.28 10.57 -5.40
N GLN A 259 -4.76 11.74 -5.04
CA GLN A 259 -4.70 12.92 -5.90
C GLN A 259 -3.92 12.61 -7.19
N GLN A 260 -2.75 11.96 -7.06
CA GLN A 260 -1.98 11.50 -8.22
C GLN A 260 -2.73 10.44 -9.03
N PHE A 261 -3.42 9.50 -8.37
CA PHE A 261 -4.23 8.48 -9.05
C PHE A 261 -5.31 9.11 -9.92
N TYR A 262 -6.06 10.08 -9.39
CA TYR A 262 -7.13 10.75 -10.15
C TYR A 262 -6.58 11.61 -11.26
N LEU A 263 -5.53 12.39 -11.01
CA LEU A 263 -4.86 13.20 -12.04
C LEU A 263 -4.36 12.34 -13.21
N ASN A 264 -3.69 11.23 -12.91
CA ASN A 264 -3.22 10.29 -13.92
C ASN A 264 -4.39 9.66 -14.69
N SER A 265 -5.49 9.34 -14.02
CA SER A 265 -6.69 8.76 -14.64
C SER A 265 -7.39 9.74 -15.59
N VAL A 266 -7.56 11.01 -15.21
CA VAL A 266 -8.16 12.06 -16.07
C VAL A 266 -7.38 12.24 -17.39
N ASN A 267 -6.05 12.08 -17.32
CA ASN A 267 -5.17 12.25 -18.48
C ASN A 267 -5.23 11.07 -19.47
N LEU A 268 -5.76 9.91 -19.06
CA LEU A 268 -5.88 8.74 -19.92
C LEU A 268 -7.17 8.78 -20.75
N GLN A 269 -7.02 8.65 -22.08
CA GLN A 269 -8.14 8.69 -23.04
C GLN A 269 -9.20 7.61 -22.79
N TYR A 270 -8.77 6.47 -22.23
CA TYR A 270 -9.66 5.37 -21.89
C TYR A 270 -10.76 5.77 -20.90
N PHE A 271 -10.41 6.53 -19.84
CA PHE A 271 -11.38 6.89 -18.81
C PHE A 271 -12.33 8.01 -19.24
N LYS A 272 -11.89 8.95 -20.09
CA LYS A 272 -12.67 10.14 -20.50
C LYS A 272 -14.09 9.83 -21.01
N HIS A 273 -14.26 8.69 -21.67
CA HIS A 273 -15.54 8.29 -22.27
C HIS A 273 -16.33 7.29 -21.39
N LEU A 274 -15.72 6.78 -20.32
CA LEU A 274 -16.32 5.74 -19.47
C LEU A 274 -16.77 6.27 -18.11
N ILE A 275 -16.02 7.21 -17.54
CA ILE A 275 -16.30 7.84 -16.26
C ILE A 275 -15.80 9.29 -16.23
N GLN A 276 -16.49 10.14 -15.49
CA GLN A 276 -15.98 11.41 -15.03
C GLN A 276 -15.25 11.18 -13.70
N VAL A 277 -13.92 11.19 -13.77
CA VAL A 277 -13.06 11.07 -12.59
C VAL A 277 -13.10 12.39 -11.82
N PRO A 278 -13.38 12.37 -10.50
CA PRO A 278 -13.40 13.58 -9.69
C PRO A 278 -11.99 14.17 -9.53
N LEU A 279 -11.91 15.48 -9.36
CA LEU A 279 -10.69 16.17 -8.98
C LEU A 279 -10.69 16.37 -7.45
N LEU A 280 -9.57 16.03 -6.82
CA LEU A 280 -9.36 16.37 -5.41
C LEU A 280 -8.81 17.80 -5.28
N PRO A 281 -9.07 18.49 -4.14
CA PRO A 281 -8.48 19.80 -3.86
C PRO A 281 -6.95 19.79 -3.97
N GLU A 282 -6.34 20.93 -4.25
CA GLU A 282 -4.86 21.03 -4.31
C GLU A 282 -4.22 20.77 -2.94
N LYS A 283 -4.84 21.28 -1.87
CA LYS A 283 -4.37 21.13 -0.50
C LYS A 283 -5.27 20.16 0.28
N PRO A 284 -4.70 19.31 1.15
CA PRO A 284 -5.50 18.45 2.02
C PRO A 284 -6.29 19.28 3.04
N PRO A 285 -7.48 18.81 3.49
CA PRO A 285 -8.23 19.45 4.56
C PRO A 285 -7.41 19.59 5.85
N ASN A 286 -7.54 20.72 6.56
CA ASN A 286 -6.93 20.88 7.87
C ASN A 286 -7.90 20.47 8.98
N PHE A 287 -7.75 19.24 9.50
CA PHE A 287 -8.63 18.71 10.54
C PHE A 287 -8.56 19.43 11.89
N LEU A 288 -7.58 20.32 12.10
CA LEU A 288 -7.50 21.15 13.31
C LEU A 288 -8.39 22.40 13.23
N ILE A 289 -8.92 22.70 12.03
CA ILE A 289 -9.75 23.87 11.78
C ILE A 289 -11.15 23.39 11.45
N ALA A 290 -12.08 23.48 12.39
CA ALA A 290 -13.45 22.98 12.22
C ALA A 290 -14.19 23.63 11.03
N SER A 291 -13.86 24.86 10.65
CA SER A 291 -14.45 25.53 9.49
C SER A 291 -14.06 24.89 8.15
N ASP A 292 -12.94 24.15 8.08
CA ASP A 292 -12.53 23.47 6.84
C ASP A 292 -13.51 22.35 6.45
N LEU A 293 -14.25 21.78 7.41
CA LEU A 293 -15.32 20.83 7.11
C LEU A 293 -16.43 21.48 6.28
N SER A 294 -16.76 22.75 6.54
CA SER A 294 -17.79 23.47 5.77
C SER A 294 -17.35 23.79 4.33
N SER A 295 -16.05 23.75 4.06
CA SER A 295 -15.47 23.92 2.72
C SER A 295 -15.27 22.60 1.96
N HIS A 296 -15.48 21.46 2.62
CA HIS A 296 -15.31 20.14 2.01
C HIS A 296 -16.42 19.85 1.01
N VAL A 297 -16.02 19.53 -0.22
CA VAL A 297 -16.95 19.15 -1.30
C VAL A 297 -16.73 17.67 -1.61
N SER A 298 -17.77 16.86 -1.44
CA SER A 298 -17.72 15.43 -1.73
C SER A 298 -17.36 15.20 -3.21
N PRO A 299 -16.28 14.45 -3.51
CA PRO A 299 -15.89 14.17 -4.90
C PRO A 299 -16.90 13.23 -5.55
N VAL A 300 -17.65 13.72 -6.55
CA VAL A 300 -18.66 12.94 -7.27
C VAL A 300 -18.05 12.27 -8.49
N VAL A 301 -18.15 10.94 -8.58
CA VAL A 301 -17.80 10.16 -9.78
C VAL A 301 -19.08 9.99 -10.62
N VAL A 302 -19.11 10.54 -11.83
CA VAL A 302 -20.27 10.43 -12.73
C VAL A 302 -19.98 9.40 -13.82
N LEU A 303 -20.89 8.45 -14.05
CA LEU A 303 -20.83 7.55 -15.21
C LEU A 303 -21.72 8.14 -16.31
N PRO A 304 -21.18 8.48 -17.50
CA PRO A 304 -22.01 8.86 -18.64
C PRO A 304 -23.02 7.75 -18.97
N PRO A 305 -24.26 8.07 -19.37
CA PRO A 305 -25.19 7.08 -19.87
C PRO A 305 -24.55 6.39 -21.08
N GLN A 306 -24.41 5.07 -21.02
CA GLN A 306 -23.88 4.31 -22.16
C GLN A 306 -24.88 4.41 -23.30
N ASN A 307 -24.51 5.08 -24.40
CA ASN A 307 -25.32 5.10 -25.61
C ASN A 307 -25.59 3.65 -26.04
N GLU A 308 -26.87 3.29 -26.05
CA GLU A 308 -27.35 2.00 -26.54
C GLU A 308 -26.97 1.88 -28.02
N THR A 309 -25.94 1.09 -28.31
CA THR A 309 -25.66 0.71 -29.68
C THR A 309 -26.74 -0.27 -30.18
N PRO A 310 -27.00 -0.36 -31.49
CA PRO A 310 -28.07 -1.19 -32.06
C PRO A 310 -27.92 -2.71 -31.84
N GLU A 311 -26.94 -3.16 -31.07
CA GLU A 311 -26.80 -4.58 -30.67
C GLU A 311 -27.58 -4.93 -29.38
N ASN A 312 -28.41 -4.00 -28.87
CA ASN A 312 -29.14 -4.13 -27.60
C ASN A 312 -30.61 -4.61 -27.70
N GLU A 313 -31.09 -5.01 -28.88
CA GLU A 313 -32.35 -5.76 -29.04
C GLU A 313 -32.07 -7.26 -28.77
N THR A 314 -32.71 -8.04 -27.91
CA THR A 314 -33.88 -7.96 -27.04
C THR A 314 -33.70 -9.01 -25.92
N VAL A 315 -34.15 -8.72 -24.70
CA VAL A 315 -34.64 -9.75 -23.76
C VAL A 315 -35.96 -9.22 -23.23
N ASP A 316 -37.01 -9.42 -24.02
CA ASP A 316 -38.37 -9.06 -23.65
C ASP A 316 -38.84 -9.94 -22.51
N ALA A 317 -39.03 -9.32 -21.34
CA ALA A 317 -39.82 -9.86 -20.24
C ALA A 317 -41.02 -8.94 -20.04
N THR A 318 -42.08 -9.26 -20.80
CA THR A 318 -43.48 -9.19 -20.38
C THR A 318 -43.99 -7.88 -19.76
N LEU A 319 -44.40 -6.90 -20.58
CA LEU A 319 -45.31 -5.83 -20.14
C LEU A 319 -46.33 -5.43 -21.23
N VAL A 320 -47.58 -5.85 -20.99
CA VAL A 320 -48.88 -5.21 -21.25
C VAL A 320 -49.23 -4.72 -22.67
N ASP A 321 -50.21 -5.41 -23.26
CA ASP A 321 -50.97 -5.05 -24.46
C ASP A 321 -51.81 -3.76 -24.24
N THR A 322 -51.47 -2.71 -24.98
CA THR A 322 -52.38 -1.59 -25.29
C THR A 322 -52.34 -1.31 -26.78
N SER A 323 -53.00 -2.18 -27.54
CA SER A 323 -53.31 -1.95 -28.96
C SER A 323 -54.45 -0.94 -29.13
N VAL A 324 -54.11 0.35 -29.22
CA VAL A 324 -54.98 1.41 -29.78
C VAL A 324 -54.65 1.55 -31.28
N PRO A 325 -55.63 1.46 -32.20
CA PRO A 325 -55.36 1.60 -33.64
C PRO A 325 -55.10 3.07 -34.02
N PRO A 326 -54.24 3.34 -35.03
CA PRO A 326 -53.96 4.71 -35.48
C PRO A 326 -55.17 5.34 -36.20
N PRO A 327 -55.35 6.67 -36.14
CA PRO A 327 -56.46 7.34 -36.80
C PRO A 327 -56.27 7.37 -38.33
N PRO A 328 -57.36 7.27 -39.12
CA PRO A 328 -57.28 7.26 -40.57
C PRO A 328 -57.09 8.67 -41.16
N ASP A 329 -56.27 8.73 -42.20
CA ASP A 329 -56.12 9.84 -43.15
C ASP A 329 -57.49 10.37 -43.63
N LYS A 330 -57.83 11.59 -43.19
CA LYS A 330 -58.95 12.38 -43.73
C LYS A 330 -58.45 13.76 -44.14
N LEU A 331 -57.60 13.80 -45.16
CA LEU A 331 -57.18 15.06 -45.80
C LEU A 331 -57.42 15.11 -47.31
N GLN A 332 -58.15 14.14 -47.88
CA GLN A 332 -58.26 14.00 -49.35
C GLN A 332 -59.70 13.86 -49.86
N GLN A 333 -60.67 14.45 -49.15
CA GLN A 333 -62.09 14.40 -49.54
C GLN A 333 -62.78 15.76 -49.37
N MET A 334 -62.19 16.81 -49.95
CA MET A 334 -62.80 18.15 -49.93
C MET A 334 -62.50 19.03 -51.16
N PHE A 335 -62.05 18.44 -52.28
CA PHE A 335 -61.69 19.18 -53.50
C PHE A 335 -62.22 18.58 -54.82
N GLY A 336 -63.38 17.94 -54.81
CA GLY A 336 -63.98 17.43 -56.04
C GLY A 336 -65.49 17.33 -55.99
N ALA A 337 -66.13 17.95 -56.97
CA ALA A 337 -67.54 17.85 -57.36
C ALA A 337 -68.57 18.76 -56.64
N ALA A 338 -68.69 19.99 -57.15
CA ALA A 338 -69.98 20.66 -57.35
C ALA A 338 -69.83 21.42 -58.69
N GLY A 339 -70.56 21.11 -59.77
CA GLY A 339 -71.96 20.72 -59.83
C GLY A 339 -72.80 21.99 -59.93
N ASP A 340 -73.25 22.29 -61.15
CA ASP A 340 -73.97 23.49 -61.57
C ASP A 340 -75.03 24.04 -60.60
N ARG A 341 -74.87 25.32 -60.28
CA ARG A 341 -75.82 26.44 -60.47
C ARG A 341 -77.33 26.23 -60.18
N ALA A 342 -77.79 26.88 -59.11
CA ALA A 342 -79.06 27.63 -58.89
C ALA A 342 -79.28 27.68 -57.36
N GLU A 343 -79.70 28.73 -56.65
CA GLU A 343 -80.26 30.04 -56.94
C GLU A 343 -80.37 30.78 -55.57
N LEU A 344 -80.38 32.13 -55.61
CA LEU A 344 -81.09 33.05 -54.69
C LEU A 344 -80.55 33.41 -53.28
N ASN A 345 -79.96 34.61 -53.22
CA ASN A 345 -80.32 35.76 -52.36
C ASN A 345 -80.44 35.60 -50.83
N ASN A 346 -79.40 36.05 -50.10
CA ASN A 346 -79.45 37.10 -49.06
C ASN A 346 -78.11 37.18 -48.30
N SER A 347 -77.27 38.21 -48.52
CA SER A 347 -76.31 38.75 -47.52
C SER A 347 -75.28 39.76 -48.10
N THR A 348 -75.72 40.78 -48.85
CA THR A 348 -74.82 41.89 -49.23
C THR A 348 -74.33 42.72 -48.02
N SER A 349 -74.93 42.55 -46.84
CA SER A 349 -74.46 43.16 -45.59
C SER A 349 -73.30 42.41 -44.93
N ASP A 350 -73.19 41.08 -45.11
CA ASP A 350 -72.16 40.27 -44.45
C ASP A 350 -70.81 40.33 -45.17
N GLU A 351 -70.79 40.53 -46.50
CA GLU A 351 -69.55 40.66 -47.27
C GLU A 351 -68.81 41.95 -46.92
N ALA A 352 -69.51 43.08 -46.80
CA ALA A 352 -68.89 44.36 -46.42
C ALA A 352 -68.33 44.35 -44.99
N GLU A 353 -68.94 43.59 -44.07
CA GLU A 353 -68.44 43.43 -42.70
C GLU A 353 -67.22 42.49 -42.65
N LYS A 354 -67.23 41.41 -43.44
CA LYS A 354 -66.07 40.53 -43.65
C LYS A 354 -64.89 41.29 -44.25
N ASP A 355 -65.12 42.14 -45.25
CA ASP A 355 -64.08 42.95 -45.87
C ASP A 355 -63.47 43.97 -44.89
N ARG A 356 -64.30 44.58 -44.03
CA ARG A 356 -63.82 45.47 -42.95
C ARG A 356 -63.01 44.70 -41.90
N LEU A 357 -63.40 43.48 -41.57
CA LEU A 357 -62.67 42.61 -40.64
C LEU A 357 -61.32 42.18 -41.24
N ILE A 358 -61.29 41.78 -42.50
CA ILE A 358 -60.07 41.42 -43.23
C ILE A 358 -59.11 42.62 -43.27
N ALA A 359 -59.60 43.81 -43.59
CA ALA A 359 -58.78 45.03 -43.60
C ALA A 359 -58.24 45.43 -42.21
N ARG A 360 -58.94 45.08 -41.13
CA ARG A 360 -58.47 45.26 -39.75
C ARG A 360 -57.39 44.24 -39.40
N LEU A 361 -57.64 42.96 -39.68
CA LEU A 361 -56.68 41.87 -39.42
C LEU A 361 -55.40 42.02 -40.24
N LEU A 362 -55.48 42.51 -41.49
CA LEU A 362 -54.28 42.79 -42.30
C LEU A 362 -53.43 43.92 -41.71
N ARG A 363 -54.07 44.97 -41.17
CA ARG A 363 -53.35 46.05 -40.47
C ARG A 363 -52.71 45.54 -39.19
N GLU A 364 -53.46 44.83 -38.36
CA GLU A 364 -52.94 44.23 -37.13
C GLU A 364 -51.80 43.24 -37.41
N ASN A 365 -51.91 42.42 -38.47
CA ASN A 365 -50.83 41.53 -38.88
C ASN A 365 -49.59 42.30 -39.34
N SER A 366 -49.76 43.44 -40.02
CA SER A 366 -48.64 44.30 -40.41
C SER A 366 -47.97 44.94 -39.19
N GLU A 367 -48.74 45.38 -38.19
CA GLU A 367 -48.24 45.97 -36.95
C GLU A 367 -47.51 44.92 -36.11
N LEU A 368 -48.09 43.73 -35.94
CA LEU A 368 -47.45 42.61 -35.23
C LEU A 368 -46.15 42.16 -35.91
N ARG A 369 -46.08 42.18 -37.24
CA ARG A 369 -44.83 41.89 -37.97
C ARG A 369 -43.75 42.93 -37.71
N MET A 370 -44.11 44.22 -37.69
CA MET A 370 -43.16 45.29 -37.35
C MET A 370 -42.69 45.18 -35.90
N GLU A 371 -43.59 44.88 -34.97
CA GLU A 371 -43.25 44.72 -33.55
C GLU A 371 -42.36 43.49 -33.31
N LEU A 372 -42.65 42.37 -33.99
CA LEU A 372 -41.78 41.19 -33.95
C LEU A 372 -40.38 41.52 -34.47
N GLN A 373 -40.27 42.29 -35.55
CA GLN A 373 -38.98 42.72 -36.09
C GLN A 373 -38.23 43.65 -35.12
N ARG A 374 -38.95 44.53 -34.41
CA ARG A 374 -38.37 45.40 -33.38
C ARG A 374 -37.79 44.59 -32.22
N VAL A 375 -38.56 43.65 -31.68
CA VAL A 375 -38.12 42.76 -30.58
C VAL A 375 -36.93 41.92 -31.00
N GLN A 376 -36.95 41.34 -32.20
CA GLN A 376 -35.80 40.58 -32.72
C GLN A 376 -34.51 41.42 -32.78
N LEU A 377 -34.63 42.70 -33.13
CA LEU A 377 -33.47 43.60 -33.21
C LEU A 377 -32.96 44.01 -31.83
N GLU A 378 -33.84 44.13 -30.85
CA GLU A 378 -33.48 44.36 -29.43
C GLU A 378 -32.80 43.14 -28.81
N ASP A 379 -33.35 41.95 -29.03
CA ASP A 379 -32.75 40.69 -28.60
C ASP A 379 -31.37 40.49 -29.23
N GLN A 380 -31.22 40.79 -30.52
CA GLN A 380 -29.93 40.68 -31.20
C GLN A 380 -28.88 41.62 -30.59
N ARG A 381 -29.26 42.86 -30.24
CA ARG A 381 -28.37 43.80 -29.55
C ARG A 381 -27.97 43.29 -28.17
N TYR A 382 -28.93 42.76 -27.41
CA TYR A 382 -28.66 42.20 -26.09
C TYR A 382 -27.71 40.98 -26.15
N ILE A 383 -27.91 40.10 -27.14
CA ILE A 383 -27.01 38.97 -27.40
C ILE A 383 -25.60 39.44 -27.75
N ASP A 384 -25.46 40.49 -28.56
CA ASP A 384 -24.15 41.01 -28.95
C ASP A 384 -23.42 41.66 -27.77
N ASP A 385 -24.14 42.33 -26.86
CA ASP A 385 -23.57 42.87 -25.62
C ASP A 385 -23.12 41.77 -24.65
N LEU A 386 -23.92 40.71 -24.50
CA LEU A 386 -23.54 39.53 -23.71
C LEU A 386 -22.29 38.85 -24.29
N LYS A 387 -22.21 38.70 -25.62
CA LYS A 387 -21.02 38.14 -26.28
C LYS A 387 -19.78 38.98 -26.01
N ARG A 388 -19.87 40.32 -26.06
CA ARG A 388 -18.75 41.20 -25.72
C ARG A 388 -18.33 41.02 -24.25
N HIS A 389 -19.29 40.87 -23.35
CA HIS A 389 -18.99 40.65 -21.93
C HIS A 389 -18.29 39.31 -21.68
N VAL A 390 -18.73 38.24 -22.35
CA VAL A 390 -18.06 36.93 -22.29
C VAL A 390 -16.62 37.02 -22.78
N VAL A 391 -16.37 37.66 -23.93
CA VAL A 391 -15.00 37.84 -24.46
C VAL A 391 -14.12 38.65 -23.50
N ALA A 392 -14.67 39.68 -22.85
CA ALA A 392 -13.93 40.47 -21.86
C ALA A 392 -13.56 39.63 -20.62
N LEU A 393 -14.48 38.81 -20.12
CA LEU A 393 -14.22 37.90 -19.00
C LEU A 393 -13.21 36.82 -19.36
N GLU A 394 -13.30 36.24 -20.55
CA GLU A 394 -12.32 35.27 -21.07
C GLU A 394 -10.91 35.88 -21.13
N ALA A 395 -10.78 37.14 -21.55
CA ALA A 395 -9.51 37.84 -21.56
C ALA A 395 -8.94 38.04 -20.14
N GLN A 396 -9.78 38.40 -19.17
CA GLN A 396 -9.38 38.54 -17.76
C GLN A 396 -8.94 37.21 -17.15
N VAL A 397 -9.67 36.12 -17.42
CA VAL A 397 -9.27 34.78 -16.97
C VAL A 397 -7.91 34.40 -17.54
N ALA A 398 -7.68 34.63 -18.84
CA ALA A 398 -6.39 34.35 -19.46
C ALA A 398 -5.24 35.17 -18.84
N GLU A 399 -5.50 36.41 -18.42
CA GLU A 399 -4.52 37.25 -17.71
C GLU A 399 -4.23 36.76 -16.29
N HIS A 400 -5.26 36.38 -15.53
CA HIS A 400 -5.08 35.77 -14.21
C HIS A 400 -4.32 34.46 -14.29
N GLU A 401 -4.60 33.60 -15.27
CA GLU A 401 -3.83 32.38 -15.49
C GLU A 401 -2.35 32.65 -15.79
N ARG A 402 -2.04 33.69 -16.59
CA ARG A 402 -0.64 34.07 -16.85
C ARG A 402 0.05 34.51 -15.56
N THR A 403 -0.65 35.26 -14.73
CA THR A 403 -0.13 35.73 -13.43
C THR A 403 0.13 34.56 -12.48
N ILE A 404 -0.83 33.63 -12.35
CA ILE A 404 -0.68 32.42 -11.53
C ILE A 404 0.50 31.58 -12.02
N ARG A 405 0.63 31.37 -13.33
CA ARG A 405 1.77 30.65 -13.91
C ARG A 405 3.11 31.31 -13.59
N HIS A 406 3.17 32.64 -13.55
CA HIS A 406 4.39 33.37 -13.19
C HIS A 406 4.75 33.18 -11.70
N LEU A 407 3.78 33.38 -10.81
CA LEU A 407 3.96 33.20 -9.36
C LEU A 407 4.33 31.76 -8.98
N ASN A 408 3.74 30.76 -9.66
CA ASN A 408 4.09 29.36 -9.44
C ASN A 408 5.55 29.07 -9.80
N LYS A 409 6.04 29.58 -10.93
CA LYS A 409 7.45 29.43 -11.32
C LYS A 409 8.41 30.09 -10.32
N GLU A 410 8.06 31.25 -9.79
CA GLU A 410 8.85 31.94 -8.76
C GLU A 410 8.86 31.16 -7.44
N THR A 411 7.70 30.62 -7.05
CA THR A 411 7.58 29.78 -5.85
C THR A 411 8.41 28.50 -5.98
N GLU A 412 8.39 27.83 -7.14
CA GLU A 412 9.23 26.66 -7.42
C GLU A 412 10.73 26.98 -7.36
N ALA A 413 11.14 28.14 -7.88
CA ALA A 413 12.54 28.60 -7.81
C ALA A 413 12.99 28.88 -6.36
N LEU A 414 12.13 29.48 -5.56
CA LEU A 414 12.40 29.70 -4.13
C LEU A 414 12.45 28.38 -3.35
N GLN A 415 11.54 27.45 -3.65
CA GLN A 415 11.48 26.14 -2.98
C GLN A 415 12.68 25.25 -3.30
N THR A 416 13.17 25.26 -4.54
CA THR A 416 14.39 24.55 -4.96
C THR A 416 15.65 25.15 -4.33
N THR A 417 15.69 26.47 -4.16
CA THR A 417 16.79 27.15 -3.44
C THR A 417 16.77 26.81 -1.94
N ALA A 418 15.59 26.76 -1.32
CA ALA A 418 15.44 26.38 0.08
C ALA A 418 15.77 24.90 0.35
N SER A 419 15.37 23.98 -0.54
CA SER A 419 15.67 22.55 -0.40
C SER A 419 17.16 22.26 -0.55
N SER A 420 17.83 22.87 -1.53
CA SER A 420 19.29 22.73 -1.71
C SER A 420 20.08 23.31 -0.52
N GLY A 421 19.64 24.43 0.07
CA GLY A 421 20.21 24.96 1.31
C GLY A 421 20.05 24.02 2.51
N CYS A 422 18.87 23.42 2.68
CA CYS A 422 18.60 22.47 3.76
C CYS A 422 19.45 21.18 3.61
N GLU A 423 19.59 20.66 2.39
CA GLU A 423 20.45 19.51 2.12
C GLU A 423 21.93 19.79 2.39
N ALA A 424 22.42 20.98 2.04
CA ALA A 424 23.79 21.40 2.34
C ALA A 424 24.03 21.51 3.86
N SER A 425 23.09 22.08 4.60
CA SER A 425 23.14 22.17 6.07
C SER A 425 23.14 20.78 6.73
N ARG A 426 22.31 19.86 6.23
CA ARG A 426 22.24 18.48 6.76
C ARG A 426 23.54 17.70 6.51
N LYS A 427 24.13 17.85 5.31
CA LYS A 427 25.43 17.24 4.98
C LYS A 427 26.57 17.82 5.82
N ALA A 428 26.53 19.12 6.13
CA ALA A 428 27.51 19.75 7.02
C ALA A 428 27.42 19.19 8.46
N GLU A 429 26.21 19.04 9.00
CA GLU A 429 26.01 18.48 10.35
C GLU A 429 26.45 17.00 10.44
N GLU A 430 26.16 16.20 9.40
CA GLU A 430 26.63 14.81 9.31
C GLU A 430 28.16 14.71 9.23
N ALA A 431 28.81 15.62 8.47
CA ALA A 431 30.26 15.69 8.39
C ALA A 431 30.90 16.11 9.73
N GLU A 432 30.28 17.05 10.45
CA GLU A 432 30.74 17.50 11.77
C GLU A 432 30.66 16.37 12.82
N LYS A 433 29.54 15.62 12.84
CA LYS A 433 29.39 14.45 13.74
C LYS A 433 30.46 13.37 13.45
N ARG A 434 30.77 13.12 12.18
CA ARG A 434 31.84 12.20 11.78
C ARG A 434 33.22 12.71 12.20
N ALA A 435 33.49 14.00 12.06
CA ALA A 435 34.75 14.61 12.49
C ALA A 435 34.95 14.48 14.01
N LYS A 436 33.94 14.83 14.81
CA LYS A 436 33.96 14.67 16.28
C LYS A 436 34.21 13.22 16.71
N SER A 437 33.52 12.27 16.10
CA SER A 437 33.73 10.85 16.41
C SER A 437 35.14 10.37 16.07
N ASN A 438 35.73 10.86 14.98
CA ASN A 438 37.11 10.53 14.62
C ASN A 438 38.13 11.19 15.55
N GLU A 439 37.87 12.41 16.01
CA GLU A 439 38.71 13.10 16.98
C GLU A 439 38.73 12.38 18.34
N GLU A 440 37.58 11.92 18.83
CA GLU A 440 37.49 11.08 20.03
C GLU A 440 38.27 9.78 19.90
N LYS A 441 38.17 9.10 18.74
CA LYS A 441 38.96 7.88 18.47
C LYS A 441 40.45 8.16 18.46
N PHE A 442 40.87 9.27 17.86
CA PHE A 442 42.27 9.69 17.86
C PHE A 442 42.76 10.00 19.27
N HIS A 443 41.95 10.65 20.10
CA HIS A 443 42.28 10.94 21.49
C HIS A 443 42.47 9.67 22.31
N LYS A 444 41.53 8.71 22.21
CA LYS A 444 41.65 7.40 22.86
C LYS A 444 42.89 6.63 22.41
N MET A 445 43.18 6.63 21.11
CA MET A 445 44.39 5.98 20.58
C MET A 445 45.67 6.64 21.12
N LYS A 446 45.69 7.97 21.21
CA LYS A 446 46.80 8.73 21.78
C LYS A 446 47.00 8.42 23.27
N GLU A 447 45.93 8.29 24.04
CA GLU A 447 45.99 7.87 25.44
C GLU A 447 46.59 6.47 25.59
N VAL A 448 46.10 5.48 24.83
CA VAL A 448 46.63 4.12 24.85
C VAL A 448 48.10 4.09 24.44
N TYR A 449 48.48 4.84 23.40
CA TYR A 449 49.88 4.95 22.98
C TYR A 449 50.76 5.55 24.07
N ASN A 450 50.28 6.61 24.76
CA ASN A 450 51.01 7.22 25.86
C ASN A 450 51.14 6.29 27.06
N GLN A 451 50.09 5.55 27.41
CA GLN A 451 50.12 4.53 28.47
C GLN A 451 51.15 3.45 28.14
N LEU A 452 51.11 2.89 26.93
CA LEU A 452 52.04 1.86 26.49
C LEU A 452 53.49 2.38 26.48
N ARG A 453 53.70 3.63 26.07
CA ARG A 453 55.01 4.29 26.12
C ARG A 453 55.51 4.44 27.55
N GLU A 454 54.66 4.84 28.50
CA GLU A 454 55.05 4.99 29.90
C GLU A 454 55.34 3.63 30.54
N GLU A 455 54.51 2.61 30.29
CA GLU A 455 54.77 1.23 30.72
C GLU A 455 56.10 0.72 30.18
N HIS A 456 56.42 0.99 28.92
CA HIS A 456 57.70 0.63 28.33
C HIS A 456 58.88 1.32 29.03
N ILE A 457 58.75 2.61 29.36
CA ILE A 457 59.76 3.35 30.13
C ILE A 457 59.95 2.75 31.53
N VAL A 458 58.86 2.41 32.22
CA VAL A 458 58.92 1.79 33.55
C VAL A 458 59.60 0.42 33.48
N LEU A 459 59.24 -0.41 32.50
CA LEU A 459 59.85 -1.73 32.31
C LEU A 459 61.35 -1.63 31.99
N LEU A 460 61.78 -0.63 31.21
CA LEU A 460 63.21 -0.39 30.96
C LEU A 460 63.97 -0.02 32.23
N ARG A 461 63.39 0.81 33.10
CA ARG A 461 64.00 1.15 34.41
C ARG A 461 64.06 -0.08 35.32
N ALA A 462 62.98 -0.85 35.42
CA ALA A 462 62.93 -2.07 36.22
C ALA A 462 63.94 -3.11 35.71
N LYS A 463 64.10 -3.26 34.40
CA LYS A 463 65.12 -4.13 33.80
C LYS A 463 66.53 -3.69 34.22
N ALA A 464 66.83 -2.40 34.15
CA ALA A 464 68.14 -1.87 34.57
C ALA A 464 68.42 -2.11 36.06
N ASP A 465 67.41 -1.96 36.92
CA ASP A 465 67.54 -2.24 38.36
C ASP A 465 67.77 -3.73 38.64
N ILE A 466 67.04 -4.62 37.94
CA ILE A 466 67.24 -6.08 38.05
C ILE A 466 68.64 -6.47 37.56
N GLU A 467 69.12 -5.91 36.45
CA GLU A 467 70.48 -6.15 35.97
C GLU A 467 71.55 -5.72 37.00
N LYS A 468 71.35 -4.56 37.65
CA LYS A 468 72.24 -4.10 38.73
C LYS A 468 72.21 -5.03 39.94
N GLN A 469 71.03 -5.48 40.36
CA GLN A 469 70.88 -6.45 41.45
C GLN A 469 71.53 -7.80 41.09
N LEU A 470 71.37 -8.26 39.86
CA LEU A 470 71.99 -9.49 39.36
C LEU A 470 73.52 -9.41 39.41
N VAL A 471 74.12 -8.28 38.99
CA VAL A 471 75.57 -8.07 39.09
C VAL A 471 76.02 -8.09 40.55
N SER A 472 75.31 -7.38 41.44
CA SER A 472 75.63 -7.38 42.88
C SER A 472 75.53 -8.78 43.50
N ALA A 473 74.49 -9.55 43.14
CA ALA A 473 74.30 -10.91 43.63
C ALA A 473 75.39 -11.86 43.13
N LYS A 474 75.84 -11.70 41.87
CA LYS A 474 76.99 -12.45 41.33
C LYS A 474 78.27 -12.17 42.10
N VAL A 475 78.59 -10.89 42.36
CA VAL A 475 79.78 -10.51 43.13
C VAL A 475 79.72 -11.07 44.56
N ALA A 476 78.56 -11.01 45.21
CA ALA A 476 78.37 -11.59 46.54
C ALA A 476 78.54 -13.12 46.52
N ALA A 477 78.01 -13.81 45.51
CA ALA A 477 78.15 -15.26 45.34
C ALA A 477 79.62 -15.67 45.10
N GLU A 478 80.35 -14.95 44.25
CA GLU A 478 81.79 -15.16 44.02
C GLU A 478 82.62 -14.93 45.30
N GLY A 479 82.27 -13.91 46.09
CA GLY A 479 82.89 -13.66 47.39
C GLY A 479 82.63 -14.79 48.39
N ALA A 480 81.38 -15.25 48.48
CA ALA A 480 81.00 -16.38 49.34
C ALA A 480 81.70 -17.68 48.93
N GLU A 481 81.87 -17.91 47.62
CA GLU A 481 82.60 -19.05 47.09
C GLU A 481 84.07 -19.04 47.49
N LYS A 482 84.74 -17.87 47.40
CA LYS A 482 86.13 -17.71 47.86
C LYS A 482 86.26 -17.98 49.35
N VAL A 483 85.40 -17.40 50.19
CA VAL A 483 85.40 -17.65 51.64
C VAL A 483 85.19 -19.13 51.94
N ARG A 484 84.31 -19.81 51.17
CA ARG A 484 84.09 -21.25 51.31
C ARG A 484 85.34 -22.06 50.91
N GLN A 485 86.06 -21.65 49.87
CA GLN A 485 87.32 -22.27 49.46
C GLN A 485 88.40 -22.08 50.54
N ASP A 486 88.58 -20.86 51.03
CA ASP A 486 89.55 -20.53 52.08
C ASP A 486 89.26 -21.31 53.39
N LEU A 487 87.99 -21.37 53.81
CA LEU A 487 87.57 -22.17 54.95
C LEU A 487 87.80 -23.67 54.71
N GLY A 488 87.58 -24.14 53.48
CA GLY A 488 87.87 -25.52 53.07
C GLY A 488 89.37 -25.85 53.17
N GLU A 489 90.23 -24.93 52.74
CA GLU A 489 91.69 -25.06 52.86
C GLU A 489 92.16 -25.03 54.31
N GLN A 490 91.66 -24.09 55.12
CA GLN A 490 91.95 -24.02 56.56
C GLN A 490 91.51 -25.30 57.29
N LEU A 491 90.33 -25.84 56.95
CA LEU A 491 89.84 -27.09 57.54
C LEU A 491 90.69 -28.29 57.11
N ARG A 492 91.20 -28.30 55.87
CA ARG A 492 92.15 -29.33 55.40
C ARG A 492 93.47 -29.24 56.16
N GLN A 493 94.00 -28.03 56.34
CA GLN A 493 95.24 -27.80 57.08
C GLN A 493 95.09 -28.20 58.56
N ALA A 494 94.01 -27.79 59.22
CA ALA A 494 93.71 -28.17 60.60
C ALA A 494 93.56 -29.69 60.77
N ARG A 495 92.98 -30.39 59.78
CA ARG A 495 92.92 -31.87 59.77
C ARG A 495 94.30 -32.49 59.62
N GLU A 496 95.16 -31.92 58.80
CA GLU A 496 96.53 -32.40 58.58
C GLU A 496 97.40 -32.18 59.82
N GLU A 497 97.32 -31.00 60.43
CA GLU A 497 97.96 -30.68 61.71
C GLU A 497 97.49 -31.63 62.82
N LYS A 498 96.16 -31.85 62.93
CA LYS A 498 95.61 -32.83 63.86
C LYS A 498 96.17 -34.23 63.62
N ARG A 499 96.22 -34.69 62.36
CA ARG A 499 96.79 -36.01 62.01
C ARG A 499 98.26 -36.10 62.42
N THR A 500 99.07 -35.08 62.12
CA THR A 500 100.49 -35.06 62.52
C THR A 500 100.66 -35.05 64.04
N ALA A 501 99.80 -34.35 64.78
CA ALA A 501 99.81 -34.34 66.24
C ALA A 501 99.42 -35.72 66.81
N GLU A 502 98.43 -36.39 66.22
CA GLU A 502 98.05 -37.77 66.58
C GLU A 502 99.19 -38.77 66.30
N GLU A 503 99.90 -38.64 65.18
CA GLU A 503 101.09 -39.44 64.85
C GLU A 503 102.24 -39.18 65.84
N GLN A 504 102.50 -37.91 66.21
CA GLN A 504 103.51 -37.56 67.21
C GLN A 504 103.16 -38.09 68.60
N LEU A 505 101.88 -37.99 69.01
CA LEU A 505 101.40 -38.52 70.29
C LEU A 505 101.53 -40.06 70.32
N GLY A 506 101.22 -40.72 69.22
CA GLY A 506 101.45 -42.17 69.05
C GLY A 506 102.92 -42.55 69.17
N GLY A 507 103.82 -41.78 68.54
CA GLY A 507 105.28 -41.96 68.64
C GLY A 507 105.86 -41.71 70.04
N LEU A 508 105.30 -40.74 70.78
CA LEU A 508 105.66 -40.49 72.17
C LEU A 508 105.15 -41.60 73.10
N ALA A 509 103.96 -42.15 72.83
CA ALA A 509 103.43 -43.28 73.58
C ALA A 509 104.29 -44.55 73.42
N THR A 510 104.78 -44.84 72.20
CA THR A 510 105.74 -45.95 71.98
C THR A 510 107.07 -45.71 72.67
N ARG A 511 107.63 -44.49 72.61
CA ARG A 511 108.85 -44.14 73.36
C ARG A 511 108.67 -44.22 74.87
N GLY A 512 107.49 -43.83 75.37
CA GLY A 512 107.12 -43.99 76.78
C GLY A 512 107.10 -45.46 77.20
N ALA A 513 106.50 -46.33 76.39
CA ALA A 513 106.49 -47.77 76.62
C ALA A 513 107.91 -48.39 76.59
N GLU A 514 108.78 -47.94 75.67
CA GLU A 514 110.19 -48.37 75.61
C GLU A 514 110.99 -47.90 76.84
N ALA A 515 110.80 -46.65 77.28
CA ALA A 515 111.43 -46.12 78.48
C ALA A 515 110.99 -46.85 79.76
N GLU A 516 109.71 -47.18 79.88
CA GLU A 516 109.21 -47.99 81.00
C GLU A 516 109.76 -49.43 80.97
N ALA A 517 109.91 -50.02 79.79
CA ALA A 517 110.55 -51.32 79.63
C ALA A 517 112.03 -51.28 80.05
N LEU A 518 112.78 -50.28 79.60
CA LEU A 518 114.19 -50.07 79.97
C LEU A 518 114.37 -49.75 81.47
N THR A 519 113.41 -49.07 82.08
CA THR A 519 113.42 -48.79 83.53
C THR A 519 113.14 -50.06 84.33
N ARG A 520 112.21 -50.91 83.87
CA ARG A 520 111.98 -52.24 84.44
C ARG A 520 113.23 -53.10 84.35
N ASP A 521 113.86 -53.18 83.18
CA ASP A 521 115.10 -53.96 82.99
C ASP A 521 116.26 -53.44 83.86
N ASN A 522 116.42 -52.12 83.99
CA ASN A 522 117.41 -51.53 84.89
C ASN A 522 117.12 -51.86 86.36
N HIS A 523 115.86 -51.87 86.78
CA HIS A 523 115.48 -52.24 88.13
C HIS A 523 115.82 -53.72 88.41
N THR A 524 115.52 -54.62 87.47
CA THR A 524 115.85 -56.04 87.59
C THR A 524 117.37 -56.25 87.62
N LEU A 525 118.14 -55.51 86.82
CA LEU A 525 119.60 -55.55 86.84
C LEU A 525 120.19 -55.04 88.17
N ARG A 526 119.61 -53.98 88.76
CA ARG A 526 120.04 -53.46 90.08
C ARG A 526 119.77 -54.46 91.20
N GLU A 527 118.62 -55.14 91.19
CA GLU A 527 118.31 -56.20 92.14
C GLU A 527 119.25 -57.40 92.00
N ASN A 528 119.61 -57.77 90.76
CA ASN A 528 120.57 -58.84 90.51
C ASN A 528 121.99 -58.48 90.98
N VAL A 529 122.43 -57.22 90.84
CA VAL A 529 123.76 -56.77 91.32
C VAL A 529 123.82 -56.72 92.85
N GLN A 530 122.73 -56.38 93.54
CA GLN A 530 122.69 -56.39 95.01
C GLN A 530 122.71 -57.80 95.63
N ASN A 531 122.28 -58.83 94.90
CA ASN A 531 122.24 -60.21 95.40
C ASN A 531 123.55 -61.01 95.22
N VAL A 532 124.58 -60.45 94.56
CA VAL A 532 125.87 -61.14 94.33
C VAL A 532 126.96 -60.75 95.35
N GLN A 533 126.70 -59.83 96.27
CA GLN A 533 127.68 -59.38 97.28
C GLN A 533 127.34 -59.74 98.74
N LYS A 534 126.73 -60.90 98.99
CA LYS A 534 126.74 -61.53 100.32
C LYS A 534 127.10 -63.00 100.26
#